data_AF-A0AA97CE28-F1
#
_entry.id   AF-A0AA97CE28-F1
#
_cell.length_a   1.000
_cell.length_b   1.000
_cell.length_c   1.000
_cell.angle_alpha   90.00
_cell.angle_beta   90.00
_cell.angle_gamma   90.00
#
_symmetry.space_group_name_H-M   'P 1'
#
loop_
_entity.id
_entity.type
_entity.pdbx_description
1 polymer ?
#
loop_
_entity_poly.entity_id
_entity_poly.type
_entity_poly.pdbx_seq_one_letter_code
_entity_poly.pdbx_strand_id
1 'polypeptide(L)'
;MKYFKNTNGDVYAYDDTQLFQVSRLTELERLIPENESAYIEIEANLNDALIELENAKKQFDIAIESGEEAEVIDVLTTTVSDSEKKYGQTLISFNEISLEYHALKTEYDDTPKAIFEIRENINSMKKMSAKEVEAHLNPPISKEQLIEEAEQKKQSLLMEVNSAIAPLQDAVELDMAMDEEKAQLKAWKTYRVYLNRVDTSLAPDIDWPEKP
;
A
#
# COMPACT_ATOMS: atom_id res chain seq x y z
N MET A 1 0.05 1.28 5.97
CA MET A 1 -0.59 1.93 4.80
C MET A 1 0.40 2.87 4.14
N LYS A 2 0.49 2.84 2.81
CA LYS A 2 1.14 3.86 1.98
C LYS A 2 0.07 4.67 1.27
N TYR A 3 0.23 5.98 1.26
CA TYR A 3 -0.78 6.90 0.73
C TYR A 3 -0.33 7.49 -0.60
N PHE A 4 -1.30 7.67 -1.48
CA PHE A 4 -1.14 8.19 -2.83
C PHE A 4 -2.20 9.25 -3.07
N LYS A 5 -1.87 10.25 -3.89
CA LYS A 5 -2.77 11.34 -4.24
C LYS A 5 -2.89 11.45 -5.76
N ASN A 6 -4.11 11.53 -6.26
CA ASN A 6 -4.36 11.74 -7.70
C ASN A 6 -4.26 13.24 -8.06
N THR A 7 -4.45 13.56 -9.34
CA THR A 7 -4.43 14.95 -9.84
C THR A 7 -5.58 15.81 -9.34
N ASN A 8 -6.70 15.19 -8.94
CA ASN A 8 -7.87 15.87 -8.37
C ASN A 8 -7.70 16.18 -6.87
N GLY A 9 -6.65 15.62 -6.22
CA GLY A 9 -6.39 15.78 -4.80
C GLY A 9 -6.98 14.68 -3.91
N ASP A 10 -7.66 13.69 -4.47
CA ASP A 10 -8.20 12.55 -3.72
C ASP A 10 -7.06 11.66 -3.21
N VAL A 11 -7.20 11.20 -1.96
CA VAL A 11 -6.19 10.38 -1.27
C VAL A 11 -6.64 8.92 -1.22
N TYR A 12 -5.73 8.03 -1.61
CA TYR A 12 -5.90 6.59 -1.59
C TYR A 12 -4.84 5.97 -0.68
N ALA A 13 -5.20 4.89 0.01
CA ALA A 13 -4.31 4.19 0.92
C ALA A 13 -4.28 2.70 0.57
N TYR A 14 -3.07 2.17 0.41
CA TYR A 14 -2.84 0.76 0.13
C TYR A 14 -1.94 0.15 1.19
N ASP A 15 -2.19 -1.09 1.58
CA ASP A 15 -1.30 -1.82 2.48
C ASP A 15 -0.08 -2.39 1.72
N ASP A 16 0.88 -2.93 2.46
CA ASP A 16 2.10 -3.48 1.86
C ASP A 16 1.84 -4.75 1.04
N THR A 17 0.80 -5.52 1.39
CA THR A 17 0.42 -6.75 0.69
C THR A 17 -0.15 -6.42 -0.69
N GLN A 18 -1.05 -5.45 -0.80
CA GLN A 18 -1.60 -4.97 -2.07
C GLN A 18 -0.50 -4.46 -2.99
N LEU A 19 0.44 -3.66 -2.46
CA LEU A 19 1.54 -3.11 -3.25
C LEU A 19 2.56 -4.17 -3.68
N PHE A 20 2.77 -5.19 -2.84
CA PHE A 20 3.54 -6.36 -3.21
C PHE A 20 2.87 -7.13 -4.36
N GLN A 21 1.56 -7.38 -4.27
CA GLN A 21 0.80 -8.05 -5.33
C GLN A 21 0.82 -7.26 -6.65
N VAL A 22 0.78 -5.92 -6.61
CA VAL A 22 0.95 -5.10 -7.83
C VAL A 22 2.33 -5.29 -8.45
N SER A 23 3.38 -5.34 -7.63
CA SER A 23 4.74 -5.62 -8.09
C SER A 23 4.85 -7.03 -8.68
N ARG A 24 4.25 -8.02 -8.01
CA ARG A 24 4.22 -9.41 -8.46
C ARG A 24 3.44 -9.59 -9.75
N LEU A 25 2.30 -8.92 -9.91
CA LEU A 25 1.54 -8.90 -11.16
C LEU A 25 2.39 -8.40 -12.33
N THR A 26 3.14 -7.30 -12.12
CA THR A 26 4.06 -6.76 -13.15
C THR A 26 5.16 -7.75 -13.51
N GLU A 27 5.67 -8.50 -12.52
CA GLU A 27 6.65 -9.55 -12.75
C GLU A 27 6.07 -10.75 -13.52
N LEU A 28 4.85 -11.19 -13.18
CA LEU A 28 4.14 -12.27 -13.88
C LEU A 28 3.89 -11.91 -15.35
N GLU A 29 3.47 -10.68 -15.64
CA GLU A 29 3.27 -10.17 -17.01
C GLU A 29 4.56 -10.22 -17.87
N ARG A 30 5.73 -10.16 -17.23
CA ARG A 30 7.04 -10.31 -17.88
C ARG A 30 7.44 -11.78 -18.02
N LEU A 31 7.30 -12.55 -16.95
CA LEU A 31 7.75 -13.95 -16.89
C LEU A 31 6.91 -14.89 -17.76
N ILE A 32 5.60 -14.67 -17.85
CA ILE A 32 4.70 -15.57 -18.61
C ILE A 32 5.11 -15.64 -20.09
N PRO A 33 5.27 -14.53 -20.83
CA PRO A 33 5.72 -14.60 -22.23
C PRO A 33 7.12 -15.18 -22.41
N GLU A 34 8.04 -14.91 -21.47
CA GLU A 34 9.40 -15.47 -21.48
C GLU A 34 9.38 -17.00 -21.37
N ASN A 35 8.51 -17.54 -20.51
CA ASN A 35 8.37 -18.98 -20.29
C ASN A 35 7.44 -19.66 -21.32
N GLU A 36 6.47 -18.95 -21.89
CA GLU A 36 5.56 -19.46 -22.91
C GLU A 36 6.34 -19.92 -24.16
N SER A 37 7.36 -19.16 -24.54
CA SER A 37 8.21 -19.52 -25.69
C SER A 37 8.93 -20.85 -25.47
N ALA A 38 9.53 -21.04 -24.28
CA ALA A 38 10.21 -22.29 -23.92
C ALA A 38 9.22 -23.47 -23.81
N TYR A 39 8.02 -23.23 -23.28
CA TYR A 39 6.96 -24.22 -23.19
C TYR A 39 6.49 -24.70 -24.57
N ILE A 40 6.23 -23.77 -25.51
CA ILE A 40 5.83 -24.10 -26.88
C ILE A 40 6.95 -24.89 -27.59
N GLU A 41 8.20 -24.48 -27.41
CA GLU A 41 9.35 -25.16 -28.01
C GLU A 41 9.49 -26.60 -27.49
N ILE A 42 9.41 -26.81 -26.17
CA ILE A 42 9.54 -28.15 -25.60
C ILE A 42 8.34 -29.04 -25.92
N GLU A 43 7.13 -28.48 -26.04
CA GLU A 43 5.94 -29.21 -26.50
C GLU A 43 6.11 -29.69 -27.95
N ALA A 44 6.59 -28.83 -28.84
CA ALA A 44 6.90 -29.21 -30.23
C ALA A 44 7.98 -30.29 -30.29
N ASN A 45 9.08 -30.12 -29.55
CA ASN A 45 10.17 -31.09 -29.49
C ASN A 45 9.71 -32.46 -28.93
N LEU A 46 8.81 -32.47 -27.95
CA LEU A 46 8.25 -33.70 -27.40
C LEU A 46 7.39 -34.43 -28.44
N ASN A 47 6.56 -33.70 -29.18
CA ASN A 47 5.76 -34.26 -30.27
C ASN A 47 6.65 -34.83 -31.38
N ASP A 48 7.71 -34.11 -31.76
CA ASP A 48 8.67 -34.58 -32.76
C ASP A 48 9.39 -35.86 -32.29
N ALA A 49 9.84 -35.92 -31.04
CA ALA A 49 10.47 -37.11 -30.46
C ALA A 49 9.49 -38.31 -30.39
N LEU A 50 8.20 -38.06 -30.14
CA LEU A 50 7.18 -39.10 -30.17
C LEU A 50 7.00 -39.65 -31.59
N ILE A 51 6.89 -38.78 -32.59
CA ILE A 51 6.75 -39.16 -33.99
C ILE A 51 7.97 -39.97 -34.47
N GLU A 52 9.18 -39.55 -34.11
CA GLU A 52 10.41 -40.29 -34.40
C GLU A 52 10.36 -41.71 -33.81
N LEU A 53 9.97 -41.82 -32.54
CA LEU A 53 9.84 -43.10 -31.84
C LEU A 53 8.80 -44.02 -32.48
N GLU A 54 7.60 -43.50 -32.79
CA GLU A 54 6.54 -44.26 -33.44
C GLU A 54 6.97 -44.76 -34.83
N ASN A 55 7.67 -43.91 -35.60
CA ASN A 55 8.21 -44.29 -36.91
C ASN A 55 9.30 -45.37 -36.79
N ALA A 56 10.21 -45.25 -35.83
CA ALA A 56 11.26 -46.26 -35.59
C ALA A 56 10.65 -47.62 -35.23
N LYS A 57 9.65 -47.63 -34.34
CA LYS A 57 8.92 -48.85 -33.95
C LYS A 57 8.21 -49.48 -35.14
N LYS A 58 7.51 -48.67 -35.94
CA LYS A 58 6.83 -49.14 -37.14
C LYS A 58 7.79 -49.75 -38.16
N GLN A 59 8.96 -49.16 -38.38
CA GLN A 59 9.97 -49.71 -39.30
C GLN A 59 10.54 -51.03 -38.78
N PHE A 60 10.80 -51.11 -37.47
CA PHE A 60 11.22 -52.36 -36.82
C PHE A 60 10.18 -53.48 -37.01
N ASP A 61 8.91 -53.20 -36.73
CA ASP A 61 7.82 -54.18 -36.87
C ASP A 61 7.71 -54.68 -38.33
N ILE A 62 7.77 -53.76 -39.30
CA ILE A 62 7.76 -54.11 -40.74
C ILE A 62 8.93 -55.02 -41.10
N ALA A 63 10.15 -54.72 -40.62
CA ALA A 63 11.33 -55.51 -40.94
C ALA A 63 11.27 -56.94 -40.36
N ILE A 64 10.66 -57.09 -39.18
CA ILE A 64 10.38 -58.40 -38.58
C ILE A 64 9.36 -59.18 -39.43
N GLU A 65 8.28 -58.52 -39.86
CA GLU A 65 7.23 -59.15 -40.67
C GLU A 65 7.70 -59.55 -42.08
N SER A 66 8.57 -58.75 -42.71
CA SER A 66 9.13 -59.05 -44.03
C SER A 66 10.28 -60.06 -44.01
N GLY A 67 10.81 -60.39 -42.82
CA GLY A 67 11.91 -61.34 -42.66
C GLY A 67 13.26 -60.78 -43.11
N GLU A 68 13.54 -59.52 -42.80
CA GLU A 68 14.83 -58.88 -43.10
C GLU A 68 16.02 -59.58 -42.44
N GLU A 69 17.23 -59.29 -42.94
CA GLU A 69 18.47 -59.83 -42.40
C GLU A 69 18.71 -59.38 -40.94
N ALA A 70 19.37 -60.25 -40.15
CA ALA A 70 19.61 -60.00 -38.72
C ALA A 70 20.37 -58.69 -38.44
N GLU A 71 21.26 -58.27 -39.35
CA GLU A 71 22.00 -57.01 -39.22
C GLU A 71 21.08 -55.79 -39.33
N VAL A 72 20.07 -55.83 -40.21
CA VAL A 72 19.06 -54.77 -40.35
C VAL A 72 18.21 -54.67 -39.09
N ILE A 73 17.81 -55.81 -38.53
CA ILE A 73 17.04 -55.88 -37.28
C ILE A 73 17.83 -55.31 -36.10
N ASP A 74 19.13 -55.57 -36.01
CA ASP A 74 19.99 -55.05 -34.93
C ASP A 74 20.12 -53.51 -34.99
N VAL A 75 20.29 -52.95 -36.20
CA VAL A 75 20.31 -51.50 -36.42
C VAL A 75 18.98 -50.86 -36.04
N LEU A 76 17.85 -51.46 -36.43
CA LEU A 76 16.52 -50.93 -36.08
C LEU A 76 16.24 -51.06 -34.58
N THR A 77 16.70 -52.13 -33.93
CA THR A 77 16.61 -52.28 -32.46
C THR A 77 17.34 -51.14 -31.74
N THR A 78 18.56 -50.82 -32.20
CA THR A 78 19.33 -49.70 -31.66
C THR A 78 18.62 -48.37 -31.90
N THR A 79 18.07 -48.16 -33.10
CA THR A 79 17.32 -46.95 -33.47
C THR A 79 16.09 -46.75 -32.58
N VAL A 80 15.33 -47.81 -32.30
CA VAL A 80 14.19 -47.77 -31.37
C VAL A 80 14.67 -47.41 -29.97
N SER A 81 15.71 -48.08 -29.46
CA SER A 81 16.28 -47.81 -28.14
C SER A 81 16.75 -46.35 -27.98
N ASP A 82 17.43 -45.81 -28.98
CA ASP A 82 17.90 -44.41 -28.98
C ASP A 82 16.72 -43.42 -29.02
N SER A 83 15.69 -43.71 -29.81
CA SER A 83 14.48 -42.88 -29.90
C SER A 83 13.67 -42.91 -28.60
N GLU A 84 13.56 -44.07 -27.94
CA GLU A 84 12.93 -44.20 -26.63
C GLU A 84 13.64 -43.37 -25.57
N LYS A 85 14.98 -43.39 -25.58
CA LYS A 85 15.79 -42.57 -24.69
C LYS A 85 15.59 -41.08 -24.95
N LYS A 86 15.61 -40.65 -26.22
CA LYS A 86 15.38 -39.24 -26.60
C LYS A 86 14.00 -38.76 -26.16
N TYR A 87 12.95 -39.54 -26.43
CA TYR A 87 11.58 -39.23 -25.99
C TYR A 87 11.50 -39.13 -24.46
N GLY A 88 12.05 -40.12 -23.73
CA GLY A 88 12.04 -40.12 -22.27
C GLY A 88 12.75 -38.91 -21.66
N GLN A 89 13.89 -38.50 -22.22
CA GLN A 89 14.61 -37.30 -21.78
C GLN A 89 13.81 -36.02 -22.06
N THR A 90 13.23 -35.91 -23.26
CA THR A 90 12.42 -34.75 -23.66
C THR A 90 11.17 -34.63 -22.79
N LEU A 91 10.53 -35.75 -22.44
CA LEU A 91 9.36 -35.78 -21.57
C LEU A 91 9.67 -35.27 -20.15
N ILE A 92 10.86 -35.58 -19.62
CA ILE A 92 11.28 -35.06 -18.30
C ILE A 92 11.39 -33.53 -18.36
N SER A 93 12.11 -32.99 -19.35
CA SER A 93 12.24 -31.54 -19.52
C SER A 93 10.90 -30.85 -19.80
N PHE A 94 10.01 -31.48 -20.58
CA PHE A 94 8.65 -30.99 -20.79
C PHE A 94 7.89 -30.85 -19.47
N ASN A 95 7.92 -31.89 -18.62
CA ASN A 95 7.21 -31.84 -17.33
C ASN A 95 7.74 -30.75 -16.41
N GLU A 96 9.06 -30.53 -16.39
CA GLU A 96 9.69 -29.46 -15.60
C GLU A 96 9.24 -28.06 -16.08
N ILE A 97 9.37 -27.79 -17.38
CA ILE A 97 9.01 -26.48 -17.97
C ILE A 97 7.50 -26.24 -17.89
N SER A 98 6.70 -27.27 -18.17
CA SER A 98 5.23 -27.21 -18.10
C SER A 98 4.75 -26.85 -16.68
N LEU A 99 5.37 -27.45 -15.65
CA LEU A 99 5.03 -27.14 -14.26
C LEU A 99 5.32 -25.68 -13.92
N GLU A 100 6.48 -25.17 -14.31
CA GLU A 100 6.87 -23.77 -14.07
C GLU A 100 5.94 -22.79 -14.81
N TYR A 101 5.71 -23.02 -16.10
CA TYR A 101 4.85 -22.18 -16.92
C TYR A 101 3.41 -22.11 -16.38
N HIS A 102 2.80 -23.26 -16.09
CA HIS A 102 1.43 -23.30 -15.57
C HIS A 102 1.29 -22.75 -14.15
N ALA A 103 2.33 -22.86 -13.31
CA ALA A 103 2.33 -22.23 -11.99
C ALA A 103 2.26 -20.70 -12.12
N LEU A 104 3.07 -20.09 -12.99
CA LEU A 104 3.03 -18.66 -13.28
C LEU A 104 1.66 -18.23 -13.83
N LYS A 105 1.11 -19.01 -14.76
CA LYS A 105 -0.18 -18.73 -15.38
C LYS A 105 -1.32 -18.78 -14.37
N THR A 106 -1.33 -19.79 -13.50
CA THR A 106 -2.32 -19.94 -12.44
C THR A 106 -2.25 -18.78 -11.46
N GLU A 107 -1.04 -18.39 -11.02
CA GLU A 107 -0.86 -17.24 -10.13
C GLU A 107 -1.40 -15.93 -10.75
N TYR A 108 -1.17 -15.72 -12.05
CA TYR A 108 -1.70 -14.56 -12.76
C TYR A 108 -3.23 -14.62 -12.85
N ASP A 109 -3.80 -15.76 -13.22
CA ASP A 109 -5.24 -15.93 -13.38
C ASP A 109 -5.99 -15.80 -12.04
N ASP A 110 -5.36 -16.21 -10.93
CA ASP A 110 -5.87 -16.07 -9.56
C ASP A 110 -5.69 -14.66 -8.97
N THR A 111 -4.98 -13.76 -9.68
CA THR A 111 -4.74 -12.40 -9.17
C THR A 111 -6.06 -11.63 -9.04
N PRO A 112 -6.39 -11.09 -7.85
CA PRO A 112 -7.66 -10.38 -7.66
C PRO A 112 -7.78 -9.15 -8.57
N LYS A 113 -8.96 -8.94 -9.16
CA LYS A 113 -9.24 -7.78 -10.03
C LYS A 113 -8.85 -6.43 -9.40
N ALA A 114 -9.04 -6.30 -8.09
CA ALA A 114 -8.66 -5.09 -7.35
C ALA A 114 -7.18 -4.74 -7.51
N ILE A 115 -6.28 -5.72 -7.67
CA ILE A 115 -4.85 -5.48 -7.87
C ILE A 115 -4.57 -4.83 -9.23
N PHE A 116 -5.28 -5.24 -10.28
CA PHE A 116 -5.21 -4.59 -11.59
C PHE A 116 -5.66 -3.13 -11.51
N GLU A 117 -6.78 -2.87 -10.82
CA GLU A 117 -7.29 -1.51 -10.61
C GLU A 117 -6.29 -0.65 -9.81
N ILE A 118 -5.67 -1.21 -8.77
CA ILE A 118 -4.63 -0.53 -7.98
C ILE A 118 -3.41 -0.23 -8.86
N ARG A 119 -2.96 -1.16 -9.71
CA ARG A 119 -1.83 -0.96 -10.64
C ARG A 119 -2.08 0.20 -11.60
N GLU A 120 -3.25 0.25 -12.22
CA GLU A 120 -3.65 1.36 -13.10
C GLU A 120 -3.68 2.69 -12.36
N ASN A 121 -4.27 2.68 -11.17
CA ASN A 121 -4.36 3.88 -10.33
C ASN A 121 -2.98 4.41 -9.93
N ILE A 122 -2.10 3.54 -9.41
CA ILE A 122 -0.76 3.93 -8.95
C ILE A 122 0.07 4.57 -10.07
N ASN A 123 -0.07 4.10 -11.32
CA ASN A 123 0.65 4.69 -12.45
C ASN A 123 0.30 6.16 -12.71
N SER A 124 -0.89 6.60 -12.28
CA SER A 124 -1.36 7.99 -12.43
C SER A 124 -1.23 8.84 -11.14
N MET A 125 -0.95 8.20 -10.00
CA MET A 125 -0.95 8.85 -8.69
C MET A 125 0.47 9.13 -8.19
N LYS A 126 0.60 10.18 -7.37
CA LYS A 126 1.85 10.49 -6.69
C LYS A 126 1.83 9.92 -5.27
N LYS A 127 2.88 9.18 -4.91
CA LYS A 127 3.09 8.76 -3.52
C LYS A 127 3.26 9.98 -2.62
N MET A 128 2.48 10.04 -1.54
CA MET A 128 2.53 11.14 -0.58
C MET A 128 3.79 11.01 0.30
N SER A 129 4.39 12.15 0.64
CA SER A 129 5.44 12.24 1.64
C SER A 129 4.88 12.05 3.05
N ALA A 130 5.73 11.71 4.02
CA ALA A 130 5.31 11.57 5.43
C ALA A 130 4.60 12.83 5.95
N LYS A 131 5.10 14.02 5.59
CA LYS A 131 4.49 15.31 5.96
C LYS A 131 3.11 15.51 5.34
N GLU A 132 2.93 15.12 4.08
CA GLU A 132 1.61 15.20 3.43
C GLU A 132 0.63 14.20 4.04
N VAL A 133 1.08 13.01 4.41
CA VAL A 133 0.25 12.00 5.10
C VAL A 133 -0.16 12.50 6.47
N GLU A 134 0.78 13.04 7.23
CA GLU A 134 0.51 13.63 8.54
C GLU A 134 -0.53 14.76 8.44
N ALA A 135 -0.36 15.69 7.50
CA ALA A 135 -1.33 16.76 7.29
C ALA A 135 -2.70 16.28 6.80
N HIS A 136 -2.79 15.11 6.15
CA HIS A 136 -4.08 14.53 5.74
C HIS A 136 -4.79 13.84 6.90
N LEU A 137 -4.05 13.07 7.71
CA LEU A 137 -4.60 12.34 8.86
C LEU A 137 -4.93 13.27 10.03
N ASN A 138 -4.07 14.27 10.23
CA ASN A 138 -4.16 15.28 11.26
C ASN A 138 -4.09 16.66 10.58
N PRO A 139 -5.21 17.15 10.03
CA PRO A 139 -5.23 18.48 9.42
C PRO A 139 -4.79 19.52 10.46
N PRO A 140 -3.90 20.44 10.08
CA PRO A 140 -3.52 21.52 10.98
C PRO A 140 -4.77 22.28 11.41
N ILE A 141 -4.86 22.63 12.70
CA ILE A 141 -5.94 23.45 13.24
C ILE A 141 -6.00 24.74 12.42
N SER A 142 -7.18 25.09 11.92
CA SER A 142 -7.33 26.29 11.10
C SER A 142 -7.10 27.54 11.95
N LYS A 143 -6.75 28.66 11.31
CA LYS A 143 -6.59 29.93 12.01
C LYS A 143 -7.89 30.31 12.74
N GLU A 144 -9.03 30.10 12.10
CA GLU A 144 -10.35 30.37 12.69
C GLU A 144 -10.61 29.52 13.93
N GLN A 145 -10.24 28.23 13.90
CA GLN A 145 -10.35 27.35 15.08
C GLN A 145 -9.42 27.82 16.21
N LEU A 146 -8.19 28.22 15.90
CA LEU A 146 -7.26 28.78 16.90
C LEU A 146 -7.82 30.07 17.52
N ILE A 147 -8.47 30.92 16.72
CA ILE A 147 -9.13 32.14 17.21
C ILE A 147 -10.32 31.79 18.11
N GLU A 148 -11.12 30.80 17.72
CA GLU A 148 -12.26 30.35 18.51
C GLU A 148 -11.82 29.77 19.86
N GLU A 149 -10.79 28.92 19.88
CA GLU A 149 -10.18 28.41 21.11
C GLU A 149 -9.64 29.54 22.00
N ALA A 150 -8.98 30.54 21.40
CA ALA A 150 -8.51 31.72 22.11
C ALA A 150 -9.66 32.55 22.70
N GLU A 151 -10.77 32.73 21.97
CA GLU A 151 -11.96 33.40 22.50
C GLU A 151 -12.61 32.62 23.64
N GLN A 152 -12.74 31.30 23.51
CA GLN A 152 -13.25 30.46 24.60
C GLN A 152 -12.38 30.57 25.86
N LYS A 153 -11.05 30.58 25.70
CA LYS A 153 -10.11 30.81 26.81
C LYS A 153 -10.29 32.19 27.43
N LYS A 154 -10.43 33.25 26.62
CA LYS A 154 -10.68 34.61 27.10
C LYS A 154 -11.98 34.70 27.92
N GLN A 155 -13.06 34.08 27.44
CA GLN A 155 -14.34 34.04 28.15
C GLN A 155 -14.23 33.29 29.49
N SER A 156 -13.57 32.13 29.49
CA SER A 156 -13.33 31.35 30.72
C SER A 156 -12.56 32.16 31.78
N LEU A 157 -11.48 32.82 31.36
CA LEU A 157 -10.71 33.71 32.25
C LEU A 157 -11.55 34.89 32.75
N LEU A 158 -12.39 35.50 31.91
CA LEU A 158 -13.30 36.56 32.34
C LEU A 158 -14.35 36.08 33.36
N MET A 159 -14.87 34.86 33.21
CA MET A 159 -15.78 34.24 34.18
C MET A 159 -15.09 34.01 35.53
N GLU A 160 -13.86 33.52 35.51
CA GLU A 160 -13.04 33.35 36.71
C GLU A 160 -12.82 34.70 37.42
N VAL A 161 -12.44 35.73 36.65
CA VAL A 161 -12.23 37.07 37.18
C VAL A 161 -13.49 37.65 37.79
N ASN A 162 -14.65 37.47 37.16
CA ASN A 162 -15.92 37.93 37.73
C ASN A 162 -16.25 37.20 39.04
N SER A 163 -15.94 35.89 39.12
CA SER A 163 -16.13 35.10 40.34
C SER A 163 -15.20 35.54 41.49
N ALA A 164 -13.97 35.95 41.17
CA ALA A 164 -13.02 36.49 42.15
C ALA A 164 -13.39 37.92 42.60
N ILE A 165 -13.89 38.76 41.68
CA ILE A 165 -14.27 40.15 41.97
C ILE A 165 -15.50 40.23 42.85
N ALA A 166 -16.52 39.38 42.64
CA ALA A 166 -17.81 39.48 43.31
C ALA A 166 -17.70 39.60 44.85
N PRO A 167 -17.08 38.65 45.60
CA PRO A 167 -17.00 38.75 47.06
C PRO A 167 -16.15 39.92 47.55
N LEU A 168 -15.09 40.28 46.82
CA LEU A 168 -14.22 41.41 47.17
C LEU A 168 -14.96 42.75 46.98
N GLN A 169 -15.81 42.83 45.96
CA GLN A 169 -16.66 43.98 45.70
C GLN A 169 -17.71 44.12 46.81
N ASP A 170 -18.37 43.03 47.19
CA ASP A 170 -19.35 43.02 48.30
C ASP A 170 -18.71 43.50 49.61
N ALA A 171 -17.51 43.02 49.94
CA ALA A 171 -16.77 43.45 51.13
C ALA A 171 -16.48 44.96 51.11
N VAL A 172 -16.14 45.52 49.95
CA VAL A 172 -15.90 46.97 49.82
C VAL A 172 -17.20 47.76 49.94
N GLU A 173 -18.29 47.30 49.33
CA GLU A 173 -19.59 47.97 49.36
C GLU A 173 -20.23 47.97 50.75
N LEU A 174 -19.96 46.94 51.55
CA LEU A 174 -20.41 46.82 52.93
C LEU A 174 -19.48 47.54 53.93
N ASP A 175 -18.45 48.25 53.45
CA ASP A 175 -17.38 48.85 54.27
C ASP A 175 -16.66 47.84 55.19
N MET A 176 -16.63 46.56 54.80
CA MET A 176 -16.03 45.45 55.54
C MET A 176 -14.65 45.02 55.01
N ALA A 177 -14.24 45.52 53.84
CA ALA A 177 -13.00 45.09 53.19
C ALA A 177 -11.73 45.53 53.94
N MET A 178 -10.83 44.58 54.12
CA MET A 178 -9.45 44.80 54.56
C MET A 178 -8.61 45.48 53.46
N ASP A 179 -7.48 46.06 53.82
CA ASP A 179 -6.61 46.75 52.86
C ASP A 179 -6.04 45.77 51.82
N GLU A 180 -5.76 44.53 52.22
CA GLU A 180 -5.35 43.45 51.32
C GLU A 180 -6.45 43.09 50.30
N GLU A 181 -7.72 43.02 50.74
CA GLU A 181 -8.87 42.73 49.86
C GLU A 181 -9.10 43.87 48.86
N LYS A 182 -8.91 45.13 49.29
CA LYS A 182 -8.96 46.29 48.39
C LYS A 182 -7.83 46.26 47.36
N ALA A 183 -6.62 45.87 47.76
CA ALA A 183 -5.49 45.71 46.85
C ALA A 183 -5.74 44.59 45.84
N GLN A 184 -6.26 43.45 46.30
CA GLN A 184 -6.59 42.30 45.46
C GLN A 184 -7.74 42.61 44.49
N LEU A 185 -8.78 43.33 44.93
CA LEU A 185 -9.87 43.81 44.06
C LEU A 185 -9.33 44.69 42.92
N LYS A 186 -8.40 45.59 43.24
CA LYS A 186 -7.75 46.45 42.25
C LYS A 186 -6.92 45.63 41.25
N ALA A 187 -6.18 44.62 41.72
CA ALA A 187 -5.38 43.74 40.88
C ALA A 187 -6.27 42.93 39.92
N TRP A 188 -7.36 42.32 40.42
CA TRP A 188 -8.34 41.60 39.61
C TRP A 188 -9.05 42.47 38.58
N LYS A 189 -9.47 43.70 38.95
CA LYS A 189 -10.06 44.65 38.00
C LYS A 189 -9.08 45.06 36.91
N THR A 190 -7.80 45.25 37.28
CA THR A 190 -6.72 45.56 36.32
C THR A 190 -6.52 44.39 35.35
N TYR A 191 -6.45 43.17 35.87
CA TYR A 191 -6.36 41.95 35.08
C TYR A 191 -7.56 41.77 34.14
N ARG A 192 -8.79 42.02 34.60
CA ARG A 192 -10.00 42.02 33.76
C ARG A 192 -9.89 42.97 32.57
N VAL A 193 -9.36 44.17 32.78
CA VAL A 193 -9.19 45.18 31.74
C VAL A 193 -8.15 44.72 30.72
N TYR A 194 -7.03 44.14 31.16
CA TYR A 194 -6.04 43.58 30.25
C TYR A 194 -6.58 42.39 29.46
N LEU A 195 -7.29 41.46 30.09
CA LEU A 195 -7.94 40.35 29.40
C LEU A 195 -8.91 40.81 28.32
N ASN A 196 -9.74 41.83 28.60
CA ASN A 196 -10.68 42.36 27.59
C ASN A 196 -9.96 42.92 26.35
N ARG A 197 -8.75 43.48 26.53
CA ARG A 197 -7.92 44.05 25.46
C ARG A 197 -7.12 43.00 24.67
N VAL A 198 -7.08 41.75 25.11
CA VAL A 198 -6.42 40.67 24.37
C VAL A 198 -7.09 40.52 23.00
N ASP A 199 -6.29 40.60 21.94
CA ASP A 199 -6.70 40.33 20.56
C ASP A 199 -6.49 38.85 20.26
N THR A 200 -7.59 38.11 20.16
CA THR A 200 -7.60 36.66 19.90
C THR A 200 -7.29 36.34 18.44
N SER A 201 -7.36 37.31 17.52
CA SER A 201 -7.01 37.12 16.12
C SER A 201 -5.52 36.82 15.88
N LEU A 202 -4.71 37.06 16.91
CA LEU A 202 -3.28 36.77 16.96
C LEU A 202 -2.95 35.30 17.28
N ALA A 203 -3.96 34.45 17.50
CA ALA A 203 -3.74 33.03 17.77
C ALA A 203 -2.86 32.36 16.68
N PRO A 204 -1.91 31.49 17.06
CA PRO A 204 -1.64 31.00 18.43
C PRO A 204 -0.73 31.94 19.27
N ASP A 205 -0.17 32.98 18.66
CA ASP A 205 0.84 33.87 19.24
C ASP A 205 0.21 35.00 20.09
N ILE A 206 -0.50 34.61 21.16
CA ILE A 206 -1.19 35.55 22.07
C ILE A 206 -0.43 35.69 23.39
N ASP A 207 -0.08 36.94 23.74
CA ASP A 207 0.44 37.30 25.06
C ASP A 207 -0.69 37.44 26.07
N TRP A 208 -0.94 36.37 26.84
CA TRP A 208 -1.95 36.38 27.90
C TRP A 208 -1.45 37.17 29.12
N PRO A 209 -2.25 38.09 29.68
CA PRO A 209 -1.85 38.80 30.89
C PRO A 209 -1.64 37.82 32.07
N GLU A 210 -0.75 38.18 32.98
CA GLU A 210 -0.51 37.41 34.20
C GLU A 210 -1.64 37.61 35.21
N LYS A 211 -2.05 36.51 35.83
CA LYS A 211 -3.08 36.47 36.86
C LYS A 211 -2.52 37.03 38.18
N PRO A 212 -3.28 37.86 38.91
CA PRO A 212 -2.86 38.47 40.18
C PRO A 212 -2.86 37.51 41.36
#